data_AF-A0A8T6Z1S1-F1
#
_entry.id   AF-A0A8T6Z1S1-F1
#
_cell.length_a   1.000
_cell.length_b   1.000
_cell.length_c   1.000
_cell.angle_alpha   90.00
_cell.angle_beta   90.00
_cell.angle_gamma   90.00
#
_symmetry.space_group_name_H-M   'P 1'
#
loop_
_entity.id
_entity.type
_entity.pdbx_description
1 polymer ?
#
loop_
_entity_poly.entity_id
_entity_poly.type
_entity_poly.pdbx_seq_one_letter_code
_entity_poly.pdbx_strand_id
1 'polypeptide(L)'
;MLSRVCRLSSTAGVCALLAALSACSSGPPLFLSDGRPTIPVQCAAAGDHDSCNQQARQRCGGASYDTVDTSRSGDMYTLVFACMAK
;
A
#
# COMPACT_ATOMS: atom_id res chain seq x y z
N MET A 1 19.53 1.88 1.53
CA MET A 1 20.97 2.10 1.78
C MET A 1 21.29 1.78 3.24
N LEU A 2 22.20 0.82 3.43
CA LEU A 2 22.94 0.46 4.64
C LEU A 2 22.17 -0.05 5.87
N SER A 3 21.84 -1.33 5.78
CA SER A 3 21.84 -2.31 6.86
C SER A 3 23.10 -2.18 7.74
N ARG A 4 23.00 -1.49 8.88
CA ARG A 4 23.90 -1.68 10.01
C ARG A 4 23.39 -2.85 10.84
N VAL A 5 23.60 -4.06 10.32
CA VAL A 5 23.37 -5.27 11.12
C VAL A 5 24.59 -5.43 12.02
N CYS A 6 24.40 -5.03 13.27
CA CYS A 6 25.33 -5.28 14.36
C CYS A 6 25.56 -6.79 14.44
N ARG A 7 26.79 -7.22 14.10
CA ARG A 7 27.20 -8.61 14.27
C ARG A 7 27.28 -8.88 15.77
N LEU A 8 26.27 -9.52 16.34
CA LEU A 8 26.38 -10.14 17.66
C LEU A 8 26.08 -11.63 17.51
N SER A 9 27.16 -12.38 17.43
CA SER A 9 27.20 -13.83 17.56
C SER A 9 27.12 -14.21 19.05
N SER A 10 26.58 -15.40 19.28
CA SER A 10 26.62 -16.21 20.51
C SER A 10 25.46 -16.08 21.50
N THR A 11 24.93 -17.28 21.81
CA THR A 11 24.19 -17.71 23.00
C THR A 11 22.80 -17.15 23.23
N ALA A 12 21.79 -17.82 22.65
CA ALA A 12 20.52 -18.19 23.31
C ALA A 12 19.62 -18.90 22.29
N GLY A 13 19.60 -20.24 22.33
CA GLY A 13 18.63 -21.03 21.59
C GLY A 13 17.22 -20.87 22.20
N VAL A 14 16.22 -20.94 21.33
CA VAL A 14 14.79 -21.18 21.61
C VAL A 14 13.89 -19.97 21.97
N CYS A 15 14.13 -18.77 21.44
CA CYS A 15 13.10 -17.70 21.43
C CYS A 15 12.89 -16.96 20.09
N ALA A 16 13.61 -17.32 19.02
CA ALA A 16 13.65 -16.48 17.80
C ALA A 16 12.63 -16.82 16.69
N LEU A 17 11.71 -17.78 16.90
CA LEU A 17 10.79 -18.22 15.84
C LEU A 17 9.47 -17.43 15.76
N LEU A 18 9.18 -16.57 16.74
CA LEU A 18 7.93 -15.80 16.77
C LEU A 18 8.02 -14.42 16.09
N ALA A 19 9.23 -13.94 15.77
CA ALA A 19 9.42 -12.62 15.16
C ALA A 19 9.36 -12.63 13.62
N ALA A 20 9.24 -13.80 12.99
CA ALA A 20 9.27 -13.92 11.53
C ALA A 20 7.91 -13.70 10.84
N LEU A 21 6.78 -13.73 11.57
CA LEU A 21 5.45 -13.59 10.97
C LEU A 21 4.92 -12.15 10.88
N SER A 22 5.57 -11.17 11.51
CA SER A 22 5.15 -9.76 11.40
C SER A 22 5.56 -9.09 10.08
N ALA A 23 6.18 -9.83 9.15
CA ALA A 23 6.65 -9.32 7.86
C ALA A 23 5.70 -9.61 6.67
N CYS A 24 4.57 -10.30 6.87
CA CYS A 24 3.69 -10.71 5.75
C CYS A 24 2.59 -9.70 5.36
N SER A 25 2.71 -8.42 5.70
CA SER A 25 1.81 -7.41 5.14
C SER A 25 2.47 -6.06 4.94
N SER A 26 3.53 -6.02 4.11
CA SER A 26 4.05 -4.78 3.54
C SER A 26 3.24 -4.30 2.31
N GLY A 27 1.94 -4.64 2.27
CA GLY A 27 0.98 -4.00 1.38
C GLY A 27 0.33 -2.80 2.09
N PRO A 28 -0.22 -1.83 1.34
CA PRO A 28 -1.02 -0.77 1.92
C PRO A 28 -2.10 -1.38 2.82
N PRO A 29 -2.37 -0.80 4.01
CA PRO A 29 -3.31 -1.39 4.95
C PRO A 29 -4.68 -1.46 4.29
N LEU A 30 -5.38 -2.60 4.41
CA LEU A 30 -6.70 -2.79 3.79
C LEU A 30 -7.73 -1.73 4.25
N PHE A 31 -7.45 -1.10 5.40
CA PHE A 31 -8.21 -0.01 5.97
C PHE A 31 -7.26 1.12 6.34
N LEU A 32 -7.65 2.35 5.99
CA LEU A 32 -6.99 3.54 6.48
C LEU A 32 -7.12 3.62 8.02
N SER A 33 -6.29 4.40 8.70
CA SER A 33 -6.38 4.60 10.17
C SER A 33 -7.78 5.03 10.64
N ASP A 34 -8.56 5.68 9.77
CA ASP A 34 -9.94 6.10 10.02
C ASP A 34 -11.00 5.00 9.77
N GLY A 35 -10.60 3.77 9.46
CA GLY A 35 -11.50 2.63 9.22
C GLY A 35 -12.10 2.58 7.80
N ARG A 36 -11.76 3.51 6.91
CA ARG A 36 -12.24 3.52 5.51
C ARG A 36 -11.52 2.44 4.70
N PRO A 37 -12.24 1.61 3.91
CA PRO A 37 -11.60 0.61 3.07
C PRO A 37 -10.80 1.27 1.95
N THR A 38 -9.57 0.81 1.76
CA THR A 38 -8.72 1.28 0.65
C THR A 38 -8.90 0.38 -0.56
N ILE A 39 -8.98 0.97 -1.74
CA ILE A 39 -9.22 0.27 -3.00
C ILE A 39 -8.04 0.54 -3.93
N PRO A 40 -7.31 -0.50 -4.37
CA PRO A 40 -6.28 -0.35 -5.40
C PRO A 40 -6.91 -0.41 -6.79
N VAL A 41 -6.46 0.48 -7.68
CA VAL A 41 -6.71 0.39 -9.13
C VAL A 41 -5.40 0.52 -9.88
N GLN A 42 -5.32 -0.14 -11.03
CA GLN A 42 -4.15 -0.11 -11.90
C GLN A 42 -4.53 0.53 -13.23
N CYS A 43 -3.66 1.40 -13.72
CA CYS A 43 -3.76 1.99 -15.04
C CYS A 43 -2.38 2.10 -15.68
N ALA A 44 -2.36 2.47 -16.96
CA ALA A 44 -1.12 2.77 -17.66
C ALA A 44 -0.41 3.94 -16.96
N ALA A 45 0.88 3.77 -16.70
CA ALA A 45 1.72 4.79 -16.10
C ALA A 45 2.14 5.89 -17.10
N ALA A 46 1.89 5.66 -18.38
CA ALA A 46 2.07 6.65 -19.44
C ALA A 46 0.89 7.64 -19.45
N GLY A 47 1.20 8.94 -19.59
CA GLY A 47 0.22 10.02 -19.54
C GLY A 47 -0.16 10.43 -18.11
N ASP A 48 -1.28 11.16 -17.98
CA ASP A 48 -1.73 11.82 -16.75
C ASP A 48 -2.49 10.92 -15.75
N HIS A 49 -2.48 9.60 -15.95
CA HIS A 49 -3.17 8.61 -15.10
C HIS A 49 -4.68 8.86 -14.94
N ASP A 50 -5.30 9.59 -15.88
CA ASP A 50 -6.71 10.00 -15.82
C ASP A 50 -7.66 8.79 -15.71
N SER A 51 -7.30 7.69 -16.36
CA SER A 51 -8.03 6.42 -16.25
C SER A 51 -8.09 5.84 -14.82
N CYS A 52 -7.06 6.03 -14.00
CA CYS A 52 -7.12 5.67 -12.57
C CYS A 52 -8.06 6.61 -11.82
N ASN A 53 -7.99 7.92 -12.08
CA ASN A 53 -8.82 8.91 -11.42
C ASN A 53 -10.30 8.72 -11.73
N GLN A 54 -10.63 8.43 -12.99
CA GLN A 54 -11.98 8.13 -13.44
C GLN A 54 -12.50 6.84 -12.78
N GLN A 55 -11.71 5.78 -12.75
CA GLN A 55 -12.08 4.54 -12.06
C GLN A 55 -12.31 4.76 -10.56
N ALA A 56 -11.46 5.53 -9.89
CA ALA A 56 -11.60 5.85 -8.47
C ALA A 56 -12.91 6.60 -8.19
N ARG A 57 -13.25 7.62 -8.99
CA ARG A 57 -14.53 8.34 -8.88
C ARG A 57 -15.73 7.42 -9.11
N GLN A 58 -15.67 6.55 -10.12
CA GLN A 58 -16.76 5.60 -10.38
C GLN A 58 -16.96 4.62 -9.22
N ARG A 59 -15.86 4.13 -8.62
CA ARG A 59 -15.89 3.25 -7.44
C ARG A 59 -16.51 3.94 -6.22
N CYS A 60 -16.34 5.26 -6.11
CA CYS A 60 -16.94 6.09 -5.08
C CYS A 60 -18.32 6.65 -5.46
N GLY A 61 -18.98 6.14 -6.50
CA GLY A 61 -20.32 6.57 -6.91
C GLY A 61 -20.39 8.03 -7.38
N GLY A 62 -19.29 8.55 -7.94
CA GLY A 62 -19.16 9.94 -8.38
C GLY A 62 -18.69 10.91 -7.29
N ALA A 63 -18.49 10.45 -6.06
CA ALA A 63 -17.89 11.25 -5.00
C ALA A 63 -16.37 11.44 -5.20
N SER A 64 -15.82 12.39 -4.45
CA SER A 64 -14.36 12.56 -4.36
C SER A 64 -13.73 11.40 -3.57
N TYR A 65 -12.44 11.18 -3.80
CA TYR A 65 -11.65 10.17 -3.10
C TYR A 65 -10.35 10.78 -2.58
N ASP A 66 -9.83 10.21 -1.51
CA ASP A 66 -8.48 10.45 -1.01
C ASP A 66 -7.50 9.50 -1.68
N THR A 67 -6.40 10.02 -2.19
CA THR A 67 -5.25 9.19 -2.59
C THR A 67 -4.51 8.76 -1.34
N VAL A 68 -4.46 7.45 -1.11
CA VAL A 68 -3.81 6.85 0.06
C VAL A 68 -2.36 6.50 -0.25
N ASP A 69 -2.12 5.84 -1.39
CA ASP A 69 -0.79 5.46 -1.84
C ASP A 69 -0.75 5.42 -3.36
N THR A 70 0.43 5.65 -3.93
CA THR A 70 0.65 5.52 -5.36
C THR A 70 1.96 4.79 -5.59
N SER A 71 1.93 3.80 -6.47
CA SER A 71 3.13 3.07 -6.86
C SER A 71 3.21 2.92 -8.36
N ARG A 72 4.43 2.98 -8.89
CA ARG A 72 4.70 2.78 -10.30
C ARG A 72 5.63 1.59 -10.47
N SER A 73 5.22 0.63 -11.28
CA SER A 73 6.01 -0.54 -11.63
C SER A 73 6.05 -0.67 -13.14
N GLY A 74 7.15 -0.20 -13.74
CA GLY A 74 7.32 -0.13 -15.19
C GLY A 74 6.26 0.76 -15.84
N ASP A 75 5.47 0.15 -16.74
CA ASP A 75 4.38 0.79 -17.47
C ASP A 75 3.04 0.78 -16.72
N MET A 76 3.02 0.25 -15.50
CA MET A 76 1.82 0.17 -14.65
C MET A 76 1.92 1.17 -13.51
N TYR A 77 0.83 1.92 -13.30
CA TYR A 77 0.63 2.81 -12.17
C TYR A 77 -0.51 2.27 -11.34
N THR A 78 -0.26 2.07 -10.05
CA THR A 78 -1.24 1.64 -9.07
C THR A 78 -1.60 2.84 -8.21
N LEU A 79 -2.88 3.19 -8.20
CA LEU A 79 -3.46 4.17 -7.30
C LEU A 79 -4.26 3.44 -6.23
N VAL A 80 -3.89 3.64 -4.97
CA VAL A 80 -4.66 3.18 -3.82
C VAL A 80 -5.41 4.38 -3.28
N PHE A 81 -6.74 4.26 -3.18
CA PHE A 81 -7.59 5.36 -2.75
C PHE A 81 -8.62 4.92 -1.71
N ALA A 82 -9.16 5.88 -0.97
CA ALA A 82 -10.30 5.68 -0.09
C ALA A 82 -11.41 6.67 -0.50
N CYS A 83 -12.66 6.21 -0.54
CA CYS A 83 -13.77 7.12 -0.82
C CYS A 83 -13.94 8.12 0.34
N MET A 84 -14.27 9.36 -0.01
CA MET A 84 -14.66 10.35 1.00
C MET A 84 -15.96 9.90 1.66
N ALA A 85 -16.07 10.12 2.97
CA ALA A 85 -17.37 10.04 3.64
C ALA A 85 -18.27 11.14 3.06
N LYS A 86 -19.54 10.80 2.81
CA LYS A 86 -20.51 11.72 2.23
C LYS A 86 -21.07 12.70 3.25
#